data_AF-A0A2M8B3E6-F1
#
_entry.id   AF-A0A2M8B3E6-F1
#
_cell.length_a   1.000
_cell.length_b   1.000
_cell.length_c   1.000
_cell.angle_alpha   90.00
_cell.angle_beta   90.00
_cell.angle_gamma   90.00
#
_symmetry.space_group_name_H-M   'P 1'
#
loop_
_entity.id
_entity.type
_entity.pdbx_description
1 polymer ?
#
loop_
_entity_poly.entity_id
_entity_poly.type
_entity_poly.pdbx_seq_one_letter_code
_entity_poly.pdbx_strand_id
1 'polypeptide(L)'
;MRRRKRAGGFTLIEVIVVIAVISILAAMAVPYAVKIIDQSREEATKKEMEGLHTAIMGDPKVPTAGYLGDRGALPTNLSMLNTRGTQAGPTTGTLGVKYGWYGPYVNAGFDAAGYLTDGWGTNYAWNSPASGQIRSAGPDRAIGTADDLIYPPSAVIATGRLLVNLYVWRTDNTTSQYVLNPQPASFPGMAVNARLYFSANGVRSPSPLSTGIPPGPAGPPYTLGPTHAGFHEVTATCTLPPNPQVAGQAVVYIPENNQQTQVNLYLR
;
A
#
# COMPACT_ATOMS: atom_id res chain seq x y z
N MET A 1 -56.24 -26.90 -61.34
CA MET A 1 -55.33 -27.90 -60.74
C MET A 1 -53.99 -27.25 -60.43
N ARG A 2 -53.54 -27.28 -59.17
CA ARG A 2 -52.39 -26.52 -58.65
C ARG A 2 -51.11 -27.34 -58.83
N ARG A 3 -50.15 -26.87 -59.64
CA ARG A 3 -48.87 -27.56 -59.92
C ARG A 3 -48.04 -27.60 -58.62
N ARG A 4 -47.89 -28.78 -58.01
CA ARG A 4 -46.96 -28.98 -56.87
C ARG A 4 -45.54 -28.74 -57.38
N LYS A 5 -44.88 -27.67 -56.90
CA LYS A 5 -43.43 -27.50 -57.05
C LYS A 5 -42.74 -28.70 -56.39
N ARG A 6 -41.92 -29.44 -57.14
CA ARG A 6 -41.04 -30.45 -56.54
C ARG A 6 -40.05 -29.72 -55.65
N ALA A 7 -40.09 -29.96 -54.35
CA ALA A 7 -39.01 -29.56 -53.46
C ALA A 7 -37.77 -30.40 -53.85
N GLY A 8 -36.67 -29.75 -54.21
CA GLY A 8 -35.40 -30.44 -54.43
C GLY A 8 -34.95 -31.06 -53.11
N GLY A 9 -34.67 -32.37 -53.11
CA GLY A 9 -34.09 -33.04 -51.96
C GLY A 9 -32.60 -32.71 -51.84
N PHE A 10 -32.11 -32.60 -50.60
CA PHE A 10 -30.69 -32.44 -50.29
C PHE A 10 -29.87 -33.60 -50.89
N THR A 11 -28.73 -33.28 -51.48
CA THR A 11 -27.81 -34.29 -52.02
C THR A 11 -26.81 -34.74 -50.94
N LEU A 12 -26.32 -35.98 -51.04
CA LEU A 12 -25.29 -36.50 -50.12
C LEU A 12 -24.04 -35.62 -50.14
N ILE A 13 -23.65 -35.13 -51.33
CA ILE A 13 -22.48 -34.26 -51.50
C ILE A 13 -22.66 -32.91 -50.79
N GLU A 14 -23.87 -32.34 -50.78
CA GLU A 14 -24.16 -31.08 -50.12
C GLU A 14 -24.02 -31.19 -48.60
N VAL A 15 -24.48 -32.30 -48.01
CA VAL A 15 -24.28 -32.57 -46.57
C VAL A 15 -22.79 -32.76 -46.26
N ILE A 16 -22.03 -33.47 -47.11
CA ILE A 16 -20.59 -33.69 -46.92
C ILE A 16 -19.80 -32.37 -46.96
N VAL A 17 -20.12 -31.49 -47.91
CA VAL A 17 -19.46 -30.18 -48.02
C VAL A 17 -19.79 -29.31 -46.79
N VAL A 18 -21.04 -29.31 -46.33
CA VAL A 18 -21.45 -28.54 -45.16
C VAL A 18 -20.73 -28.99 -43.89
N ILE A 19 -20.68 -30.30 -43.62
CA ILE A 19 -19.97 -30.80 -42.43
C ILE A 19 -18.47 -30.52 -42.52
N ALA A 20 -17.87 -30.60 -43.71
CA ALA A 20 -16.45 -30.29 -43.91
C ALA A 20 -16.14 -28.82 -43.59
N VAL A 21 -16.96 -27.88 -44.07
CA VAL A 21 -16.80 -26.45 -43.79
C VAL A 21 -17.01 -26.15 -42.30
N ILE A 22 -18.04 -26.74 -41.67
CA ILE A 22 -18.30 -26.56 -40.23
C ILE A 22 -17.13 -27.10 -39.40
N SER A 23 -16.55 -28.25 -39.76
CA SER A 23 -15.39 -28.80 -39.05
C SER A 23 -14.17 -27.89 -39.12
N ILE A 24 -13.89 -27.28 -40.29
CA ILE A 24 -12.78 -26.33 -40.43
C ILE A 24 -13.02 -25.08 -39.59
N LEU A 25 -14.23 -24.52 -39.65
CA LEU A 25 -14.58 -23.33 -38.87
C LEU A 25 -14.53 -23.60 -37.36
N ALA A 26 -15.06 -24.75 -36.92
CA ALA A 26 -15.04 -25.14 -35.51
C ALA A 26 -13.60 -25.33 -35.00
N ALA A 27 -12.73 -25.93 -35.80
CA ALA A 27 -11.32 -26.12 -35.45
C ALA A 27 -10.58 -24.80 -35.20
N MET A 28 -10.90 -23.75 -35.95
CA MET A 28 -10.30 -22.42 -35.77
C MET A 28 -10.97 -21.59 -34.68
N ALA A 29 -12.28 -21.75 -34.49
CA ALA A 29 -13.07 -20.94 -33.55
C ALA A 29 -12.71 -21.21 -32.08
N VAL A 30 -12.49 -22.47 -31.70
CA VAL A 30 -12.19 -22.87 -30.31
C VAL A 30 -10.91 -22.22 -29.76
N PRO A 31 -9.72 -22.36 -30.40
CA PRO A 31 -8.49 -21.76 -29.85
C PRO A 31 -8.57 -20.21 -29.80
N TYR A 32 -9.29 -19.59 -30.73
CA TYR A 32 -9.51 -18.15 -30.71
C TYR A 32 -10.39 -17.71 -29.53
N ALA A 33 -11.47 -18.45 -29.25
CA ALA A 33 -12.33 -18.20 -28.11
C ALA A 33 -11.57 -18.34 -26.77
N VAL A 34 -10.73 -19.38 -26.64
CA VAL A 34 -9.87 -19.57 -25.45
C VAL A 34 -8.94 -18.38 -25.26
N LYS A 35 -8.26 -17.92 -26.32
CA LYS A 35 -7.36 -16.76 -26.26
C LYS A 35 -8.07 -15.48 -25.78
N ILE A 36 -9.30 -15.22 -26.23
CA ILE A 36 -10.08 -14.06 -25.78
C ILE A 36 -10.42 -14.17 -24.29
N ILE A 37 -10.82 -15.36 -23.85
CA ILE A 37 -11.13 -15.60 -22.43
C ILE A 37 -9.88 -15.40 -21.57
N ASP A 38 -8.73 -15.93 -21.99
CA ASP A 38 -7.49 -15.78 -21.23
C ASP A 38 -7.01 -14.33 -21.19
N GLN A 39 -7.13 -13.57 -22.28
CA GLN A 39 -6.86 -12.13 -22.24
C GLN A 39 -7.78 -11.41 -21.23
N SER A 40 -9.07 -11.75 -21.21
CA SER A 40 -10.01 -11.16 -20.25
C SER A 40 -9.66 -11.52 -18.79
N ARG A 41 -9.25 -12.77 -18.54
CA ARG A 41 -8.76 -13.22 -17.23
C ARG A 41 -7.50 -12.49 -16.82
N GLU A 42 -6.56 -12.29 -17.73
CA GLU A 42 -5.31 -11.58 -17.50
C GLU A 42 -5.56 -10.13 -17.11
N GLU A 43 -6.41 -9.42 -17.85
CA GLU A 43 -6.80 -8.04 -17.54
C GLU A 43 -7.51 -7.92 -16.18
N ALA A 44 -8.41 -8.86 -15.87
CA ALA A 44 -9.08 -8.91 -14.58
C ALA A 44 -8.10 -9.17 -13.43
N THR A 45 -7.19 -10.12 -13.61
CA THR A 45 -6.15 -10.51 -12.64
C THR A 45 -5.23 -9.33 -12.35
N LYS A 46 -4.76 -8.61 -13.37
CA LYS A 46 -3.93 -7.40 -13.19
C LYS A 46 -4.63 -6.35 -12.34
N LYS A 47 -5.90 -6.06 -12.66
CA LYS A 47 -6.69 -5.08 -11.92
C LYS A 47 -6.91 -5.50 -10.46
N GLU A 48 -7.12 -6.78 -10.22
CA GLU A 48 -7.26 -7.31 -8.87
C GLU A 48 -5.94 -7.20 -8.09
N MET A 49 -4.80 -7.58 -8.68
CA MET A 49 -3.48 -7.43 -8.07
C MET A 49 -3.16 -5.97 -7.71
N GLU A 50 -3.52 -5.01 -8.58
CA GLU A 50 -3.42 -3.57 -8.29
C GLU A 50 -4.32 -3.16 -7.11
N GLY A 51 -5.55 -3.68 -7.06
CA GLY A 51 -6.48 -3.47 -5.95
C GLY A 51 -5.95 -4.02 -4.63
N LEU A 52 -5.39 -5.24 -4.64
CA LEU A 52 -4.77 -5.87 -3.48
C LEU A 52 -3.56 -5.07 -2.99
N HIS A 53 -2.68 -4.65 -3.90
CA HIS A 53 -1.54 -3.81 -3.55
C HIS A 53 -1.99 -2.48 -2.94
N THR A 54 -3.03 -1.85 -3.50
CA THR A 54 -3.62 -0.61 -2.95
C THR A 54 -4.22 -0.84 -1.56
N ALA A 55 -4.88 -1.99 -1.33
CA ALA A 55 -5.39 -2.36 -0.01
C ALA A 55 -4.26 -2.54 1.03
N ILE A 56 -3.10 -3.05 0.57
CA ILE A 56 -1.93 -3.26 1.42
C ILE A 56 -1.22 -1.93 1.72
N MET A 57 -0.89 -1.14 0.71
CA MET A 57 -0.04 0.05 0.85
C MET A 57 -0.84 1.32 1.15
N GLY A 58 -2.14 1.30 0.89
CA GLY A 58 -3.01 2.47 0.93
C GLY A 58 -2.97 3.27 -0.37
N ASP A 59 -3.68 4.40 -0.37
CA ASP A 59 -3.62 5.39 -1.44
C ASP A 59 -3.27 6.73 -0.79
N PRO A 60 -2.25 7.47 -1.24
CA PRO A 60 -2.01 8.81 -0.73
C PRO A 60 -3.04 9.86 -1.21
N LYS A 61 -3.80 9.58 -2.28
CA LYS A 61 -4.82 10.49 -2.84
C LYS A 61 -6.15 10.44 -2.08
N VAL A 62 -6.40 9.35 -1.35
CA VAL A 62 -7.55 9.15 -0.47
C VAL A 62 -6.97 8.76 0.88
N PRO A 63 -7.21 9.44 2.01
CA PRO A 63 -6.44 9.27 3.26
C PRO A 63 -6.69 7.92 3.97
N THR A 64 -6.38 6.82 3.30
CA THR A 64 -6.40 5.44 3.73
C THR A 64 -4.96 4.95 3.70
N ALA A 65 -4.41 4.68 4.88
CA ALA A 65 -3.02 4.25 5.03
C ALA A 65 -2.78 2.78 4.62
N GLY A 66 -3.85 2.06 4.25
CA GLY A 66 -3.81 0.64 3.93
C GLY A 66 -3.49 -0.23 5.15
N TYR A 67 -3.39 -1.54 4.91
CA TYR A 67 -2.96 -2.49 5.94
C TYR A 67 -1.59 -2.11 6.52
N LEU A 68 -0.62 -1.73 5.68
CA LEU A 68 0.74 -1.38 6.09
C LEU A 68 0.75 -0.19 7.04
N GLY A 69 0.01 0.88 6.75
CA GLY A 69 -0.01 2.06 7.59
C GLY A 69 -0.70 1.82 8.94
N ASP A 70 -1.79 1.06 8.95
CA ASP A 70 -2.52 0.78 10.20
C ASP A 70 -1.78 -0.23 11.09
N ARG A 71 -1.08 -1.20 10.49
CA ARG A 71 -0.39 -2.29 11.18
C ARG A 71 1.10 -2.05 11.41
N GLY A 72 1.72 -1.23 10.58
CA GLY A 72 3.17 -1.01 10.56
C GLY A 72 4.01 -2.17 10.04
N ALA A 73 3.37 -3.16 9.40
CA ALA A 73 4.01 -4.30 8.78
C ALA A 73 3.21 -4.77 7.57
N LEU A 74 3.87 -5.36 6.58
CA LEU A 74 3.19 -6.06 5.49
C LEU A 74 2.43 -7.27 6.04
N PRO A 75 1.30 -7.66 5.44
CA PRO A 75 0.58 -8.86 5.86
C PRO A 75 1.47 -10.09 5.66
N THR A 76 1.36 -11.07 6.54
CA THR A 76 2.08 -12.35 6.36
C THR A 76 1.45 -13.21 5.25
N ASN A 77 0.17 -13.00 4.97
CA ASN A 77 -0.59 -13.62 3.89
C ASN A 77 -1.80 -12.73 3.55
N LEU A 78 -2.33 -12.87 2.34
CA LEU A 78 -3.41 -12.02 1.85
C LEU A 78 -4.71 -12.16 2.66
N SER A 79 -4.95 -13.27 3.36
CA SER A 79 -6.19 -13.46 4.14
C SER A 79 -6.39 -12.41 5.24
N MET A 80 -5.28 -11.82 5.72
CA MET A 80 -5.27 -10.75 6.72
C MET A 80 -5.92 -9.45 6.23
N LEU A 81 -6.12 -9.29 4.92
CA LEU A 81 -6.81 -8.15 4.35
C LEU A 81 -8.31 -8.19 4.62
N ASN A 82 -8.91 -9.38 4.73
CA ASN A 82 -10.34 -9.53 5.02
C ASN A 82 -10.61 -10.02 6.45
N THR A 83 -9.64 -10.69 7.09
CA THR A 83 -9.82 -11.31 8.41
C THR A 83 -8.85 -10.74 9.45
N ARG A 84 -9.38 -10.23 10.57
CA ARG A 84 -8.55 -9.77 11.69
C ARG A 84 -7.75 -10.90 12.34
N GLY A 85 -8.38 -12.03 12.64
CA GLY A 85 -7.75 -13.10 13.43
C GLY A 85 -7.29 -12.59 14.81
N THR A 86 -6.04 -12.91 15.17
CA THR A 86 -5.39 -12.52 16.44
C THR A 86 -4.73 -11.14 16.42
N GLN A 87 -4.85 -10.41 15.31
CA GLN A 87 -4.27 -9.09 15.15
C GLN A 87 -4.90 -8.07 16.13
N ALA A 88 -4.07 -7.13 16.61
CA ALA A 88 -4.53 -6.05 17.49
C ALA A 88 -5.72 -5.29 16.87
N GLY A 89 -6.77 -5.05 17.66
CA GLY A 89 -7.95 -4.31 17.23
C GLY A 89 -7.67 -2.81 17.00
N PRO A 90 -8.63 -2.09 16.41
CA PRO A 90 -8.46 -0.68 16.09
C PRO A 90 -8.34 0.18 17.36
N THR A 91 -7.34 1.04 17.39
CA THR A 91 -7.09 2.06 18.41
C THR A 91 -6.54 3.32 17.76
N THR A 92 -6.75 4.48 18.37
CA THR A 92 -6.24 5.76 17.87
C THR A 92 -5.31 6.39 18.89
N GLY A 93 -4.19 6.97 18.43
CA GLY A 93 -3.37 7.85 19.25
C GLY A 93 -3.69 9.32 19.01
N THR A 94 -2.68 10.16 19.27
CA THR A 94 -2.76 11.62 19.16
C THR A 94 -3.26 12.04 17.78
N LEU A 95 -4.17 13.01 17.74
CA LEU A 95 -4.76 13.57 16.51
C LEU A 95 -5.37 12.51 15.56
N GLY A 96 -5.78 11.35 16.10
CA GLY A 96 -6.50 10.33 15.33
C GLY A 96 -5.61 9.38 14.51
N VAL A 97 -4.29 9.36 14.73
CA VAL A 97 -3.41 8.37 14.09
C VAL A 97 -3.87 6.96 14.45
N LYS A 98 -4.09 6.14 13.43
CA LYS A 98 -4.62 4.78 13.58
C LYS A 98 -3.51 3.80 13.95
N TYR A 99 -3.84 2.88 14.85
CA TYR A 99 -3.04 1.73 15.21
C TYR A 99 -3.97 0.53 15.33
N GLY A 100 -3.70 -0.55 14.60
CA GLY A 100 -4.48 -1.78 14.72
C GLY A 100 -5.09 -2.22 13.41
N TRP A 101 -5.96 -3.21 13.45
CA TRP A 101 -6.64 -3.69 12.26
C TRP A 101 -7.95 -2.91 12.06
N TYR A 102 -8.00 -2.08 11.01
CA TYR A 102 -9.17 -1.28 10.61
C TYR A 102 -9.89 -1.84 9.38
N GLY A 103 -9.54 -3.06 8.98
CA GLY A 103 -10.16 -3.73 7.84
C GLY A 103 -11.65 -4.03 8.03
N PRO A 104 -12.27 -4.72 7.06
CA PRO A 104 -11.62 -5.34 5.91
C PRO A 104 -11.06 -4.30 4.94
N TYR A 105 -9.85 -4.53 4.42
CA TYR A 105 -9.16 -3.66 3.47
C TYR A 105 -9.51 -3.98 2.01
N VAL A 106 -10.10 -5.15 1.78
CA VAL A 106 -10.58 -5.61 0.48
C VAL A 106 -12.09 -5.82 0.55
N ASN A 107 -12.77 -5.58 -0.58
CA ASN A 107 -14.17 -5.96 -0.73
C ASN A 107 -14.24 -7.40 -1.25
N ALA A 108 -14.60 -8.34 -0.39
CA ALA A 108 -14.70 -9.74 -0.77
C ALA A 108 -15.98 -10.07 -1.58
N GLY A 109 -16.90 -9.12 -1.77
CA GLY A 109 -18.11 -9.34 -2.55
C GLY A 109 -18.91 -10.54 -2.04
N PHE A 110 -19.23 -11.46 -2.95
CA PHE A 110 -20.02 -12.67 -2.66
C PHE A 110 -19.17 -13.88 -2.23
N ASP A 111 -17.86 -13.84 -2.43
CA ASP A 111 -16.93 -14.89 -2.06
C ASP A 111 -15.86 -14.33 -1.12
N ALA A 112 -15.95 -14.69 0.16
CA ALA A 112 -15.04 -14.25 1.21
C ALA A 112 -13.56 -14.55 0.92
N ALA A 113 -13.26 -15.48 0.01
CA ALA A 113 -11.91 -15.88 -0.41
C ALA A 113 -11.60 -15.57 -1.87
N GLY A 114 -12.54 -15.00 -2.65
CA GLY A 114 -12.37 -14.82 -4.10
C GLY A 114 -11.15 -13.99 -4.49
N TYR A 115 -10.80 -13.01 -3.65
CA TYR A 115 -9.62 -12.14 -3.85
C TYR A 115 -8.27 -12.86 -3.65
N LEU A 116 -8.28 -14.14 -3.23
CA LEU A 116 -7.07 -14.94 -3.03
C LEU A 116 -6.65 -15.69 -4.29
N THR A 117 -7.51 -15.77 -5.31
CA THR A 117 -7.27 -16.54 -6.54
C THR A 117 -7.21 -15.65 -7.77
N ASP A 118 -6.36 -16.02 -8.74
CA ASP A 118 -6.29 -15.40 -10.05
C ASP A 118 -7.47 -15.79 -10.96
N GLY A 119 -7.53 -15.17 -12.15
CA GLY A 119 -8.58 -15.43 -13.15
C GLY A 119 -8.64 -16.87 -13.68
N TRP A 120 -7.63 -17.70 -13.41
CA TRP A 120 -7.59 -19.11 -13.79
C TRP A 120 -7.93 -20.06 -12.63
N GLY A 121 -8.18 -19.50 -11.44
CA GLY A 121 -8.57 -20.22 -10.23
C GLY A 121 -7.40 -20.70 -9.37
N THR A 122 -6.20 -20.18 -9.60
CA THR A 122 -5.01 -20.53 -8.82
C THR A 122 -4.79 -19.49 -7.72
N ASN A 123 -4.42 -19.91 -6.52
CA ASN A 123 -4.13 -18.96 -5.44
C ASN A 123 -2.94 -18.06 -5.82
N TYR A 124 -3.06 -16.77 -5.56
CA TYR A 124 -1.93 -15.86 -5.65
C TYR A 124 -0.81 -16.29 -4.69
N ALA A 125 0.43 -16.27 -5.18
CA ALA A 125 1.61 -16.40 -4.34
C ALA A 125 2.00 -15.02 -3.79
N TRP A 126 1.97 -14.87 -2.46
CA TRP A 126 2.37 -13.66 -1.76
C TRP A 126 3.83 -13.71 -1.31
N ASN A 127 4.52 -12.56 -1.32
CA ASN A 127 5.96 -12.45 -1.12
C ASN A 127 6.76 -13.28 -2.11
N SER A 128 6.29 -13.36 -3.35
CA SER A 128 6.91 -14.10 -4.44
C SER A 128 6.89 -13.23 -5.70
N PRO A 129 8.05 -12.98 -6.34
CA PRO A 129 9.37 -13.52 -6.03
C PRO A 129 10.07 -12.84 -4.84
N ALA A 130 9.62 -11.66 -4.39
CA ALA A 130 10.21 -10.95 -3.26
C ALA A 130 9.15 -10.28 -2.37
N SER A 131 9.63 -9.61 -1.31
CA SER A 131 8.78 -8.95 -0.31
C SER A 131 7.73 -8.03 -0.94
N GLY A 132 6.49 -8.20 -0.53
CA GLY A 132 5.37 -7.37 -0.96
C GLY A 132 4.86 -7.63 -2.38
N GLN A 133 5.42 -8.60 -3.10
CA GLN A 133 4.96 -8.96 -4.44
C GLN A 133 3.89 -10.04 -4.40
N ILE A 134 2.89 -9.85 -5.27
CA ILE A 134 1.82 -10.78 -5.58
C ILE A 134 2.17 -11.42 -6.93
N ARG A 135 2.03 -12.74 -7.03
CA ARG A 135 2.27 -13.49 -8.26
C ARG A 135 1.07 -14.36 -8.62
N SER A 136 0.59 -14.22 -9.84
CA SER A 136 -0.40 -15.08 -10.49
C SER A 136 0.32 -16.20 -11.23
N ALA A 137 -0.28 -17.40 -11.27
CA ALA A 137 0.25 -18.56 -11.99
C ALA A 137 -0.08 -18.56 -13.48
N GLY A 138 -0.96 -17.65 -13.91
CA GLY A 138 -1.27 -17.47 -15.32
C GLY A 138 -2.09 -18.62 -15.94
N PRO A 139 -2.24 -18.62 -17.27
CA PRO A 139 -2.94 -19.65 -18.02
C PRO A 139 -2.48 -21.09 -17.76
N ASP A 140 -1.18 -21.32 -17.57
CA ASP A 140 -0.65 -22.67 -17.36
C ASP A 140 -0.84 -23.20 -15.91
N ARG A 141 -1.23 -22.31 -15.00
CA ARG A 141 -1.49 -22.57 -13.58
C ARG A 141 -0.26 -23.08 -12.81
N ALA A 142 0.94 -22.79 -13.29
CA ALA A 142 2.19 -23.22 -12.71
C ALA A 142 3.06 -22.02 -12.34
N ILE A 143 3.18 -21.74 -11.04
CA ILE A 143 4.11 -20.72 -10.54
C ILE A 143 5.56 -21.10 -10.92
N GLY A 144 6.29 -20.15 -11.49
CA GLY A 144 7.69 -20.33 -11.89
C GLY A 144 7.91 -20.20 -13.40
N THR A 145 6.86 -20.01 -14.18
CA THR A 145 6.88 -20.06 -15.64
C THR A 145 6.85 -18.66 -16.26
N ALA A 146 6.82 -18.61 -17.60
CA ALA A 146 6.98 -17.37 -18.36
C ALA A 146 5.69 -16.53 -18.47
N ASP A 147 4.53 -17.12 -18.19
CA ASP A 147 3.21 -16.48 -18.23
C ASP A 147 2.74 -15.94 -16.88
N ASP A 148 3.56 -16.08 -15.84
CA ASP A 148 3.30 -15.52 -14.53
C ASP A 148 3.21 -13.99 -14.58
N LEU A 149 2.19 -13.45 -13.90
CA LEU A 149 2.04 -12.02 -13.68
C LEU A 149 2.57 -11.67 -12.30
N ILE A 150 3.42 -10.66 -12.20
CA ILE A 150 4.00 -10.20 -10.94
C ILE A 150 3.68 -8.73 -10.74
N TYR A 151 3.13 -8.39 -9.58
CA TYR A 151 2.84 -7.01 -9.21
C TYR A 151 3.09 -6.76 -7.71
N PRO A 152 3.71 -5.64 -7.33
CA PRO A 152 4.38 -4.67 -8.20
C PRO A 152 5.61 -5.29 -8.90
N PRO A 153 6.15 -4.68 -9.97
CA PRO A 153 7.27 -5.23 -10.74
C PRO A 153 8.57 -5.36 -9.92
N SER A 154 8.70 -4.61 -8.83
CA SER A 154 9.84 -4.63 -7.92
C SER A 154 9.40 -4.99 -6.51
N ALA A 155 10.34 -5.50 -5.70
CA ALA A 155 10.09 -5.74 -4.28
C ALA A 155 9.66 -4.44 -3.58
N VAL A 156 8.65 -4.55 -2.71
CA VAL A 156 8.16 -3.43 -1.91
C VAL A 156 9.16 -3.09 -0.82
N ILE A 157 9.57 -1.83 -0.79
CA ILE A 157 10.33 -1.26 0.33
C ILE A 157 9.34 -0.46 1.17
N ALA A 158 8.78 -1.11 2.19
CA ALA A 158 7.70 -0.56 2.99
C ALA A 158 8.12 0.61 3.90
N THR A 159 9.38 1.05 3.88
CA THR A 159 9.91 2.05 4.80
C THR A 159 10.25 3.39 4.13
N GLY A 160 10.14 4.47 4.90
CA GLY A 160 10.58 5.82 4.55
C GLY A 160 11.21 6.54 5.75
N ARG A 161 11.53 7.82 5.58
CA ARG A 161 12.15 8.66 6.63
C ARG A 161 11.39 9.97 6.81
N LEU A 162 11.50 10.54 8.01
CA LEU A 162 10.95 11.84 8.35
C LEU A 162 12.08 12.82 8.66
N LEU A 163 12.00 14.00 8.04
CA LEU A 163 12.80 15.18 8.33
C LEU A 163 11.94 16.19 9.08
N VAL A 164 12.36 16.61 10.26
CA VAL A 164 11.63 17.57 11.09
C VAL A 164 12.41 18.87 11.16
N ASN A 165 11.78 19.97 10.73
CA ASN A 165 12.21 21.32 11.12
C ASN A 165 11.38 21.78 12.31
N LEU A 166 12.05 22.38 13.29
CA LEU A 166 11.41 22.97 14.44
C LEU A 166 11.40 24.50 14.30
N TYR A 167 10.24 25.10 14.42
CA TYR A 167 10.07 26.54 14.58
C TYR A 167 9.71 26.79 16.03
N VAL A 168 10.67 27.24 16.84
CA VAL A 168 10.52 27.32 18.30
C VAL A 168 10.19 28.74 18.73
N TRP A 169 9.05 28.93 19.38
CA TRP A 169 8.64 30.26 19.84
C TRP A 169 9.58 30.76 20.94
N ARG A 170 10.07 32.00 20.79
CA ARG A 170 10.92 32.70 21.74
C ARG A 170 10.44 34.12 21.93
N THR A 171 10.51 34.61 23.16
CA THR A 171 10.40 36.04 23.48
C THR A 171 11.59 36.50 24.30
N ASP A 172 12.23 37.60 23.93
CA ASP A 172 13.35 38.20 24.66
C ASP A 172 12.94 39.48 25.42
N ASN A 173 11.65 39.59 25.75
CA ASN A 173 10.99 40.77 26.34
C ASN A 173 10.90 41.99 25.41
N THR A 174 11.49 41.95 24.21
CA THR A 174 11.41 43.03 23.22
C THR A 174 10.79 42.59 21.90
N THR A 175 11.04 41.34 21.51
CA THR A 175 10.55 40.73 20.27
C THR A 175 10.07 39.32 20.54
N SER A 176 8.92 38.95 19.97
CA SER A 176 8.44 37.57 19.96
C SER A 176 8.51 37.00 18.54
N GLN A 177 9.23 35.89 18.38
CA GLN A 177 9.50 35.30 17.07
C GLN A 177 9.72 33.79 17.15
N TYR A 178 9.58 33.11 16.01
CA TYR A 178 10.00 31.72 15.86
C TYR A 178 11.47 31.64 15.47
N VAL A 179 12.23 30.80 16.19
CA VAL A 179 13.60 30.43 15.86
C VAL A 179 13.57 29.11 15.09
N LEU A 180 14.04 29.12 13.85
CA LEU A 180 14.18 27.90 13.04
C LEU A 180 15.38 27.10 13.55
N ASN A 181 15.12 25.84 13.93
CA ASN A 181 16.11 24.83 14.27
C ASN A 181 17.24 25.33 15.20
N PRO A 182 16.89 25.82 16.41
CA PRO A 182 17.86 26.40 17.34
C PRO A 182 19.02 25.44 17.62
N GLN A 183 20.22 26.01 17.78
CA GLN A 183 21.46 25.27 18.02
C GLN A 183 22.09 25.68 19.35
N PRO A 184 22.75 24.77 20.09
CA PRO A 184 23.37 25.08 21.37
C PRO A 184 24.44 26.18 21.33
N ALA A 185 25.08 26.41 20.17
CA ALA A 185 26.02 27.51 19.98
C ALA A 185 25.35 28.89 20.15
N SER A 186 24.09 29.02 19.76
CA SER A 186 23.31 30.26 19.89
C SER A 186 22.45 30.28 21.16
N PHE A 187 22.16 29.11 21.73
CA PHE A 187 21.30 28.94 22.91
C PHE A 187 21.95 27.97 23.91
N PRO A 188 22.95 28.42 24.70
CA PRO A 188 23.56 27.59 25.72
C PRO A 188 22.52 27.04 26.71
N GLY A 189 22.61 25.74 27.02
CA GLY A 189 21.66 25.08 27.93
C GLY A 189 20.29 24.77 27.32
N MET A 190 20.10 24.93 26.01
CA MET A 190 18.87 24.49 25.36
C MET A 190 18.64 22.98 25.53
N ALA A 191 17.37 22.55 25.46
CA ALA A 191 16.94 21.16 25.41
C ALA A 191 16.00 20.96 24.21
N VAL A 192 16.14 19.89 23.43
CA VAL A 192 15.22 19.52 22.33
C VAL A 192 14.96 18.03 22.40
N ASN A 193 13.71 17.64 22.20
CA ASN A 193 13.30 16.27 21.95
C ASN A 193 12.32 16.26 20.78
N ALA A 194 12.70 15.75 19.61
CA ALA A 194 11.74 15.41 18.56
C ALA A 194 11.48 13.90 18.58
N ARG A 195 10.20 13.50 18.55
CA ARG A 195 9.73 12.13 18.78
C ARG A 195 8.73 11.73 17.71
N LEU A 196 8.86 10.52 17.19
CA LEU A 196 7.95 9.87 16.24
C LEU A 196 7.40 8.59 16.87
N TYR A 197 6.08 8.49 16.99
CA TYR A 197 5.38 7.27 17.34
C TYR A 197 4.76 6.65 16.09
N PHE A 198 4.85 5.32 16.02
CA PHE A 198 4.51 4.55 14.83
C PHE A 198 3.79 3.27 15.21
N SER A 199 3.03 2.68 14.28
CA SER A 199 2.41 1.37 14.48
C SER A 199 3.45 0.25 14.49
N ALA A 200 3.46 -0.57 15.54
CA ALA A 200 4.29 -1.75 15.65
C ALA A 200 3.36 -2.96 15.77
N ASN A 201 3.11 -3.64 14.64
CA ASN A 201 2.12 -4.72 14.54
C ASN A 201 0.72 -4.31 15.03
N GLY A 202 0.30 -3.10 14.71
CA GLY A 202 -1.01 -2.55 15.06
C GLY A 202 -1.14 -2.03 16.48
N VAL A 203 -0.03 -1.86 17.19
CA VAL A 203 0.01 -1.23 18.52
C VAL A 203 0.92 -0.01 18.44
N ARG A 204 0.52 1.10 19.05
CA ARG A 204 1.39 2.29 19.12
C ARG A 204 2.72 1.94 19.78
N SER A 205 3.83 2.31 19.14
CA SER A 205 5.18 2.06 19.64
C SER A 205 5.33 2.55 21.09
N PRO A 206 5.73 1.69 22.05
CA PRO A 206 5.84 2.08 23.46
C PRO A 206 6.99 3.07 23.70
N SER A 207 8.02 3.05 22.86
CA SER A 207 9.10 4.04 22.83
C SER A 207 9.12 4.73 21.46
N PRO A 208 9.15 6.07 21.40
CA PRO A 208 9.22 6.78 20.13
C PRO A 208 10.62 6.67 19.53
N LEU A 209 10.72 6.77 18.20
CA LEU A 209 11.99 7.17 17.59
C LEU A 209 12.25 8.61 17.98
N SER A 210 13.43 8.93 18.49
CA SER A 210 13.69 10.27 19.00
C SER A 210 15.07 10.79 18.63
N THR A 211 15.17 12.12 18.61
CA THR A 211 16.43 12.85 18.56
C THR A 211 16.45 13.80 19.76
N GLY A 212 17.34 13.54 20.71
CA GLY A 212 17.75 14.50 21.74
C GLY A 212 18.93 15.32 21.21
N ILE A 213 19.22 16.51 21.77
CA ILE A 213 20.33 17.37 21.27
C ILE A 213 21.65 16.59 21.16
N PRO A 214 22.38 16.76 20.03
CA PRO A 214 23.65 17.52 20.05
C PRO A 214 23.71 18.51 18.86
N PRO A 215 24.53 19.59 18.84
CA PRO A 215 25.03 20.07 17.57
C PRO A 215 26.18 19.14 17.17
N GLY A 216 25.82 17.96 16.68
CA GLY A 216 26.69 16.95 16.06
C GLY A 216 25.95 16.33 14.87
N PRO A 217 26.60 15.57 13.98
CA PRO A 217 26.38 15.49 12.51
C PRO A 217 24.96 15.17 11.99
N ALA A 218 23.99 14.86 12.85
CA ALA A 218 22.55 14.85 12.54
C ALA A 218 21.92 16.22 12.89
N GLY A 219 22.53 17.30 12.40
CA GLY A 219 21.98 18.65 12.49
C GLY A 219 20.63 18.77 11.77
N PRO A 220 19.92 19.90 11.95
CA PRO A 220 18.62 20.11 11.31
C PRO A 220 18.68 20.00 9.78
N PRO A 221 17.64 19.44 9.13
CA PRO A 221 16.43 18.89 9.74
C PRO A 221 16.67 17.58 10.53
N TYR A 222 16.02 17.44 11.69
CA TYR A 222 16.12 16.26 12.52
C TYR A 222 15.59 15.04 11.75
N THR A 223 16.43 14.03 11.54
CA THR A 223 16.07 12.84 10.77
C THR A 223 15.58 11.73 11.70
N LEU A 224 14.34 11.28 11.52
CA LEU A 224 13.71 10.17 12.24
C LEU A 224 13.40 9.04 11.25
N GLY A 225 13.58 7.80 11.71
CA GLY A 225 13.36 6.60 10.90
C GLY A 225 14.66 5.85 10.54
N PRO A 226 14.57 4.85 9.63
CA PRO A 226 13.39 4.50 8.83
C PRO A 226 12.20 3.97 9.64
N THR A 227 10.98 4.15 9.12
CA THR A 227 9.73 3.56 9.65
C THR A 227 8.80 3.19 8.49
N HIS A 228 7.75 2.42 8.74
CA HIS A 228 6.81 2.00 7.70
C HIS A 228 6.07 3.18 7.04
N ALA A 229 5.57 2.95 5.84
CA ALA A 229 4.71 3.90 5.15
C ALA A 229 3.36 4.01 5.86
N GLY A 230 2.86 5.23 6.08
CA GLY A 230 1.63 5.47 6.81
C GLY A 230 1.61 6.81 7.54
N PHE A 231 0.52 7.07 8.27
CA PHE A 231 0.41 8.25 9.14
C PHE A 231 1.06 7.98 10.48
N HIS A 232 1.85 8.95 10.96
CA HIS A 232 2.58 8.85 12.22
C HIS A 232 2.35 10.08 13.08
N GLU A 233 2.45 9.87 14.39
CA GLU A 233 2.39 10.94 15.39
C GLU A 233 3.79 11.50 15.60
N VAL A 234 3.95 12.80 15.35
CA VAL A 234 5.18 13.54 15.62
C VAL A 234 4.92 14.48 16.79
N THR A 235 5.77 14.44 17.79
CA THR A 235 5.75 15.39 18.91
C THR A 235 7.13 15.97 19.10
N ALA A 236 7.22 17.23 19.50
CA ALA A 236 8.49 17.79 19.91
C ALA A 236 8.34 18.73 21.10
N THR A 237 9.39 18.78 21.91
CA THR A 237 9.55 19.76 22.98
C THR A 237 10.88 20.47 22.82
N CYS A 238 10.92 21.75 23.16
CA CYS A 238 12.15 22.53 23.17
C CYS A 238 12.15 23.54 24.30
N THR A 239 13.28 23.66 25.00
CA THR A 239 13.55 24.73 25.97
C THR A 239 14.66 25.59 25.42
N LEU A 240 14.42 26.89 25.29
CA LEU A 240 15.43 27.89 24.90
C LEU A 240 15.64 28.87 26.06
N PRO A 241 16.58 28.64 26.98
CA PRO A 241 16.79 29.52 28.11
C PRO A 241 16.98 31.00 27.68
N PRO A 242 16.39 31.97 28.42
CA PRO A 242 15.64 31.81 29.67
C PRO A 242 14.16 31.45 29.48
N ASN A 243 13.67 31.24 28.25
CA ASN A 243 12.27 30.90 28.00
C ASN A 243 11.92 29.49 28.53
N PRO A 244 10.68 29.29 28.99
CA PRO A 244 10.20 27.97 29.41
C PRO A 244 10.16 26.99 28.24
N GLN A 245 9.97 25.70 28.56
CA GLN A 245 9.77 24.66 27.56
C GLN A 245 8.49 24.94 26.76
N VAL A 246 8.58 24.86 25.44
CA VAL A 246 7.47 24.88 24.49
C VAL A 246 7.30 23.52 23.83
N ALA A 247 6.13 23.25 23.28
CA ALA A 247 5.83 21.96 22.65
C ALA A 247 5.01 22.10 21.37
N GLY A 248 5.00 21.04 20.58
CA GLY A 248 4.19 20.95 19.37
C GLY A 248 3.98 19.51 18.96
N GLN A 249 2.93 19.28 18.17
CA GLN A 249 2.59 17.96 17.65
C GLN A 249 2.02 18.07 16.23
N ALA A 250 2.22 17.04 15.43
CA ALA A 250 1.69 16.93 14.07
C ALA A 250 1.42 15.47 13.71
N VAL A 251 0.57 15.27 12.69
CA VAL A 251 0.43 13.99 12.00
C VAL A 251 1.10 14.11 10.64
N VAL A 252 1.94 13.13 10.30
CA VAL A 252 2.69 13.15 9.04
C VAL A 252 2.54 11.82 8.33
N TYR A 253 2.28 11.87 7.03
CA TYR A 253 2.35 10.69 6.18
C TYR A 253 3.80 10.47 5.72
N ILE A 254 4.35 9.29 6.01
CA ILE A 254 5.65 8.85 5.51
C ILE A 254 5.38 7.89 4.34
N PRO A 255 5.90 8.14 3.13
CA PRO A 255 5.75 7.25 1.99
C PRO A 255 6.71 6.05 2.05
N GLU A 256 6.44 5.08 1.20
CA GLU A 256 7.27 3.90 0.93
C GLU A 256 8.53 4.22 0.09
N ASN A 257 9.24 3.17 -0.36
CA ASN A 257 10.38 3.25 -1.29
C ASN A 257 11.55 4.11 -0.81
N ASN A 258 11.81 4.10 0.50
CA ASN A 258 12.85 4.90 1.16
C ASN A 258 12.74 6.40 0.89
N GLN A 259 11.55 6.87 0.51
CA GLN A 259 11.30 8.29 0.30
C GLN A 259 11.34 9.06 1.62
N GLN A 260 11.52 10.37 1.52
CA GLN A 260 11.63 11.28 2.65
C GLN A 260 10.43 12.22 2.69
N THR A 261 9.81 12.34 3.85
CA THR A 261 8.84 13.41 4.14
C THR A 261 9.50 14.46 4.99
N GLN A 262 9.19 15.73 4.74
CA GLN A 262 9.59 16.84 5.60
C GLN A 262 8.38 17.46 6.29
N VAL A 263 8.51 17.78 7.58
CA VAL A 263 7.51 18.51 8.36
C VAL A 263 8.12 19.74 9.01
N ASN A 264 7.40 20.85 8.96
CA ASN A 264 7.72 22.07 9.70
C ASN A 264 6.82 22.12 10.93
N LEU A 265 7.39 21.85 12.09
CA LEU A 265 6.66 21.77 13.35
C LEU A 265 6.88 23.05 14.18
N TYR A 266 5.80 23.76 14.46
CA TYR A 266 5.81 24.96 15.28
C TYR A 266 5.61 24.59 16.74
N LEU A 267 6.52 25.03 17.61
CA LEU A 267 6.48 24.78 19.05
C LEU A 267 6.13 26.09 19.76
N ARG A 268 5.09 26.05 20.58
CA ARG A 268 4.63 27.21 21.35
C ARG A 268 4.17 26.82 22.75
#